data_AF-A0A7Y3S8Q0-F1
#
_entry.id   AF-A0A7Y3S8Q0-F1
#
_cell.length_a   1.000
_cell.length_b   1.000
_cell.length_c   1.000
_cell.angle_alpha   90.00
_cell.angle_beta   90.00
_cell.angle_gamma   90.00
#
_symmetry.space_group_name_H-M   'P 1'
#
loop_
_entity.id
_entity.type
_entity.pdbx_description
1 polymer ?
#
loop_
_entity_poly.entity_id
_entity_poly.type
_entity_poly.pdbx_seq_one_letter_code
_entity_poly.pdbx_strand_id
1 'polypeptide(L)'
;MAELPVQRRLAAIAVADVVGYSRLMGADENGTLAALRKLRTEILNPTVREHGGRIVKVMGDGVLVEFASAVNAVTAAIELQNKMAEANEPLPENRRIVLRIGVNLGDVIGDGSDIYGDGVNIATRLEALAEPGGVCVSGKVFDDVRDRVTVRFRDLGEKTLKNIARPVRAYALNTAPAPAIPPLAHGMLPSLAVLPFENISGDPGQEYFVDGIVEDIITALSRFKSFAVIARNSSFVYKGHAVDVRQIAKELGVRYVLEGSGRRAGNRLRITAQLVDGISGAHIWADKFDGAFEDVFDVQDRITESVVAVVEPRIQLAEIDRSRRERPESLDAYDLYLQALSDVFVSRPEANTRAIALLERSIALDPGFAPALAMTGQAYLLRVAMQFPGASNADAERALAVARAALAIARDDAMVLSYSAFVLIHMGADYRTGIALLRRAISENPNNATVLQQAGVGALLGGDLGEAADYLQRALRLNPNELGTHWQLTGMAHIRMAEGRYEEALDWAMRSQAVNSGYDANHWMLIAANAYLGHMDEARKHLAALESISPGVNLARIRRGQHAIDPHRIEVLIEGMRMAGMRMFGD
;
A
#
# COMPACT_ATOMS: atom_id res chain seq x y z
N MET A 1 -33.75 16.58 60.72
CA MET A 1 -32.98 15.36 60.33
C MET A 1 -32.10 15.75 59.16
N ALA A 2 -30.85 15.32 59.21
CA ALA A 2 -29.67 15.90 58.57
C ALA A 2 -29.81 16.32 57.10
N GLU A 3 -29.36 17.54 56.78
CA GLU A 3 -28.94 17.90 55.41
C GLU A 3 -27.82 16.94 55.01
N LEU A 4 -28.06 16.14 53.97
CA LEU A 4 -27.04 15.27 53.39
C LEU A 4 -25.83 16.12 52.99
N PRO A 5 -24.59 15.76 53.37
CA PRO A 5 -23.43 16.55 53.00
C PRO A 5 -23.33 16.63 51.49
N VAL A 6 -23.32 17.83 50.89
CA VAL A 6 -23.10 17.93 49.44
C VAL A 6 -21.69 17.43 49.15
N GLN A 7 -21.60 16.33 48.43
CA GLN A 7 -20.34 15.62 48.24
C GLN A 7 -19.77 16.00 46.88
N ARG A 8 -18.56 16.57 46.90
CA ARG A 8 -17.80 16.83 45.68
C ARG A 8 -17.07 15.56 45.27
N ARG A 9 -17.27 15.12 44.03
CA ARG A 9 -16.60 13.94 43.47
C ARG A 9 -16.31 14.10 41.98
N LEU A 10 -15.29 13.39 41.50
CA LEU A 10 -14.99 13.29 40.08
C LEU A 10 -15.93 12.29 39.42
N ALA A 11 -16.57 12.66 38.30
CA ALA A 11 -17.42 11.78 37.53
C ALA A 11 -17.33 12.06 36.03
N ALA A 12 -17.59 11.03 35.22
CA ALA A 12 -17.79 11.19 33.79
C ALA A 12 -19.26 11.48 33.50
N ILE A 13 -19.53 12.56 32.78
CA ILE A 13 -20.87 13.10 32.58
C ILE A 13 -21.15 13.07 31.08
N ALA A 14 -22.22 12.39 30.69
CA ALA A 14 -22.73 12.39 29.33
C ALA A 14 -24.05 13.16 29.28
N VAL A 15 -24.15 14.10 28.35
CA VAL A 15 -25.39 14.81 28.02
C VAL A 15 -25.77 14.41 26.61
N ALA A 16 -27.02 13.97 26.40
CA ALA A 16 -27.54 13.68 25.08
C ALA A 16 -28.80 14.49 24.81
N ASP A 17 -28.95 15.01 23.60
CA ASP A 17 -30.10 15.85 23.19
C ASP A 17 -30.58 15.50 21.77
N VAL A 18 -31.87 15.71 21.49
CA VAL A 18 -32.50 15.34 20.21
C VAL A 18 -32.37 16.46 19.20
N VAL A 19 -31.78 16.15 18.05
CA VAL A 19 -31.60 17.11 16.96
C VAL A 19 -32.95 17.50 16.35
N GLY A 20 -33.27 18.79 16.43
CA GLY A 20 -34.45 19.36 15.78
C GLY A 20 -35.77 18.92 16.42
N TYR A 21 -35.78 18.63 17.73
CA TYR A 21 -36.96 18.19 18.47
C TYR A 21 -38.20 19.07 18.25
N SER A 22 -38.06 20.40 18.28
CA SER A 22 -39.19 21.32 18.03
C SER A 22 -39.83 21.13 16.66
N ARG A 23 -39.05 20.76 15.63
CA ARG A 23 -39.55 20.46 14.28
C ARG A 23 -40.31 19.14 14.25
N LEU A 24 -39.81 18.11 14.93
CA LEU A 24 -40.48 16.80 15.03
C LEU A 24 -41.82 16.92 15.75
N MET A 25 -41.84 17.66 16.87
CA MET A 25 -43.06 17.95 17.63
C MET A 25 -44.10 18.73 16.82
N GLY A 26 -43.66 19.69 15.99
CA GLY A 26 -44.56 20.44 15.11
C GLY A 26 -45.15 19.61 13.96
N ALA A 27 -44.52 18.50 13.57
CA ALA A 27 -44.99 17.63 12.49
C ALA A 27 -45.92 16.51 12.98
N ASP A 28 -45.64 15.91 14.14
CA ASP A 28 -46.41 14.81 14.71
C ASP A 28 -46.14 14.71 16.22
N GLU A 29 -46.90 15.46 17.02
CA GLU A 29 -46.70 15.57 18.48
C GLU A 29 -46.86 14.21 19.19
N ASN A 30 -47.95 13.50 18.90
CA ASN A 30 -48.23 12.19 19.52
C ASN A 30 -47.25 11.11 19.06
N GLY A 31 -46.91 11.07 17.75
CA GLY A 31 -45.96 10.12 17.21
C GLY A 31 -44.54 10.34 17.72
N THR A 32 -44.09 11.60 17.82
CA THR A 32 -42.77 11.95 18.34
C THR A 32 -42.63 11.60 19.82
N LEU A 33 -43.64 11.88 20.64
CA LEU A 33 -43.61 11.54 22.07
C LEU A 33 -43.61 10.02 22.29
N ALA A 34 -44.37 9.26 21.50
CA ALA A 34 -44.38 7.80 21.56
C ALA A 34 -43.02 7.21 21.14
N ALA A 35 -42.43 7.73 20.06
CA ALA A 35 -41.12 7.30 19.58
C ALA A 35 -40.00 7.62 20.58
N LEU A 36 -40.02 8.79 21.23
CA LEU A 36 -39.06 9.13 22.29
C LEU A 36 -39.21 8.26 23.53
N ARG A 37 -40.44 7.93 23.94
CA ARG A 37 -40.67 6.98 25.04
C ARG A 37 -40.09 5.61 24.70
N LYS A 38 -40.35 5.11 23.49
CA LYS A 38 -39.85 3.82 23.01
C LYS A 38 -38.32 3.79 22.98
N LEU A 39 -37.69 4.80 22.37
CA LEU A 39 -36.24 5.00 22.36
C LEU A 39 -35.65 4.98 23.76
N ARG A 40 -36.29 5.69 24.70
CA ARG A 40 -35.81 5.76 26.07
C ARG A 40 -35.89 4.40 26.77
N THR A 41 -36.97 3.65 26.59
CA THR A 41 -37.17 2.36 27.26
C THR A 41 -36.38 1.22 26.63
N GLU A 42 -36.26 1.20 25.30
CA GLU A 42 -35.70 0.07 24.56
C GLU A 42 -34.21 0.24 24.23
N ILE A 43 -33.71 1.47 24.10
CA ILE A 43 -32.32 1.72 23.67
C ILE A 43 -31.53 2.44 24.76
N LEU A 44 -31.99 3.59 25.24
CA LEU A 44 -31.23 4.44 26.14
C LEU A 44 -31.06 3.83 27.52
N ASN A 45 -32.16 3.44 28.19
CA ASN A 45 -32.10 2.89 29.54
C ASN A 45 -31.28 1.59 29.61
N PRO A 46 -31.42 0.62 28.68
CA PRO A 46 -30.60 -0.59 28.67
C PRO A 46 -29.12 -0.28 28.47
N THR A 47 -28.77 0.52 27.45
CA THR A 47 -27.37 0.85 27.13
C THR A 47 -26.68 1.59 28.29
N VAL A 48 -27.38 2.53 28.93
CA VAL A 48 -26.83 3.22 30.10
C VAL A 48 -26.58 2.24 31.25
N ARG A 49 -27.49 1.29 31.52
CA ARG A 49 -27.33 0.30 32.60
C ARG A 49 -26.23 -0.71 32.31
N GLU A 50 -26.12 -1.20 31.08
CA GLU A 50 -25.11 -2.16 30.64
C GLU A 50 -23.68 -1.63 30.88
N HIS A 51 -23.48 -0.33 30.67
CA HIS A 51 -22.18 0.33 30.90
C HIS A 51 -22.01 0.90 32.31
N GLY A 52 -22.90 0.56 33.26
CA GLY A 52 -22.82 1.00 34.64
C GLY A 52 -23.08 2.51 34.84
N GLY A 53 -23.80 3.13 33.92
CA GLY A 53 -24.24 4.52 34.01
C GLY A 53 -25.53 4.68 34.81
N ARG A 54 -25.73 5.90 35.32
CA ARG A 54 -26.89 6.30 36.10
C ARG A 54 -27.53 7.53 35.48
N ILE A 55 -28.79 7.40 35.05
CA ILE A 55 -29.56 8.54 34.56
C ILE A 55 -29.88 9.44 35.75
N VAL A 56 -29.36 10.67 35.73
CA VAL A 56 -29.57 11.64 36.80
C VAL A 56 -30.90 12.37 36.59
N LYS A 57 -31.13 12.89 35.39
CA LYS A 57 -32.38 13.57 35.05
C LYS A 57 -32.67 13.53 33.55
N VAL A 58 -33.95 13.73 33.24
CA VAL A 58 -34.44 13.91 31.87
C VAL A 58 -34.97 15.33 31.74
N MET A 59 -34.53 16.03 30.71
CA MET A 59 -34.70 17.46 30.48
C MET A 59 -35.51 17.66 29.19
N GLY A 60 -36.76 17.22 29.17
CA GLY A 60 -37.57 17.20 27.96
C GLY A 60 -37.08 16.12 27.00
N ASP A 61 -36.44 16.54 25.92
CA ASP A 61 -35.78 15.73 24.89
C ASP A 61 -34.31 15.38 25.21
N GLY A 62 -33.72 16.08 26.18
CA GLY A 62 -32.37 15.80 26.66
C GLY A 62 -32.30 14.82 27.84
N VAL A 63 -31.16 14.16 28.02
CA VAL A 63 -30.85 13.33 29.19
C VAL A 63 -29.47 13.69 29.76
N LEU A 64 -29.36 13.65 31.09
CA LEU A 64 -28.11 13.75 31.82
C LEU A 64 -27.78 12.40 32.47
N VAL A 65 -26.63 11.85 32.12
CA VAL A 65 -26.16 10.55 32.60
C VAL A 65 -24.81 10.69 33.27
N GLU A 66 -24.65 10.02 34.40
CA GLU A 66 -23.42 9.95 35.16
C GLU A 66 -22.80 8.56 35.07
N PHE A 67 -21.49 8.50 34.87
CA PHE A 67 -20.70 7.27 34.87
C PHE A 67 -19.52 7.41 35.83
N ALA A 68 -19.13 6.29 36.45
CA ALA A 68 -17.93 6.23 37.28
C ALA A 68 -16.62 6.23 36.46
N SER A 69 -16.69 5.97 35.15
CA SER A 69 -15.55 5.81 34.25
C SER A 69 -15.76 6.59 32.95
N ALA A 70 -14.74 7.33 32.53
CA ALA A 70 -14.73 8.02 31.23
C ALA A 70 -14.82 7.03 30.06
N VAL A 71 -14.17 5.86 30.19
CA VAL A 71 -14.25 4.79 29.19
C VAL A 71 -15.69 4.31 29.04
N ASN A 72 -16.36 4.01 30.15
CA ASN A 72 -17.76 3.54 30.11
C ASN A 72 -18.70 4.59 29.52
N ALA A 73 -18.49 5.87 29.85
CA ALA A 73 -19.29 6.96 29.29
C ALA A 73 -19.14 7.05 27.76
N VAL A 74 -17.91 6.93 27.26
CA VAL A 74 -17.62 7.00 25.82
C VAL A 74 -18.13 5.75 25.10
N THR A 75 -17.90 4.55 25.64
CA THR A 75 -18.42 3.30 25.05
C THR A 75 -19.94 3.28 25.01
N ALA A 76 -20.61 3.71 26.09
CA ALA A 76 -22.07 3.84 26.12
C ALA A 76 -22.57 4.85 25.09
N ALA A 77 -21.88 5.98 24.91
CA ALA A 77 -22.24 6.99 23.92
C ALA A 77 -22.11 6.45 22.48
N ILE A 78 -21.04 5.69 22.19
CA ILE A 78 -20.82 5.05 20.90
C ILE A 78 -21.92 4.03 20.61
N GLU A 79 -22.18 3.13 21.56
CA GLU A 79 -23.19 2.09 21.40
C GLU A 79 -24.59 2.69 21.27
N LEU A 80 -24.90 3.74 22.03
CA LEU A 80 -26.15 4.47 21.91
C LEU A 80 -26.32 5.03 20.51
N GLN A 81 -25.29 5.67 19.94
CA GLN A 81 -25.38 6.21 18.58
C GLN A 81 -25.54 5.10 17.52
N ASN A 82 -24.88 3.95 17.69
CA ASN A 82 -25.02 2.81 16.78
C ASN A 82 -26.44 2.24 16.81
N LYS A 83 -26.97 1.91 18.00
CA LYS A 83 -28.35 1.41 18.15
C LYS A 83 -29.38 2.43 17.66
N MET A 84 -29.10 3.71 17.82
CA MET A 84 -29.93 4.79 17.28
C MET A 84 -29.91 4.86 15.76
N ALA A 85 -28.75 4.64 15.12
CA ALA A 85 -28.65 4.57 13.67
C ALA A 85 -29.44 3.39 13.11
N GLU A 86 -29.30 2.20 13.71
CA GLU A 86 -30.04 0.98 13.35
C GLU A 86 -31.56 1.17 13.48
N ALA A 87 -32.03 1.75 14.59
CA ALA A 87 -33.45 2.00 14.81
C ALA A 87 -34.04 3.03 13.82
N ASN A 88 -33.21 3.92 13.28
CA ASN A 88 -33.62 4.96 12.32
C ASN A 88 -33.57 4.51 10.85
N GLU A 89 -32.85 3.44 10.53
CA GLU A 89 -32.69 2.94 9.17
C GLU A 89 -34.03 2.70 8.44
N PRO A 90 -35.03 1.99 9.01
CA PRO A 90 -36.29 1.72 8.33
C PRO A 90 -37.24 2.95 8.28
N LEU A 91 -36.87 4.07 8.90
CA LEU A 91 -37.72 5.25 9.01
C LEU A 91 -37.38 6.30 7.94
N PRO A 92 -38.38 7.01 7.40
CA PRO A 92 -38.15 8.16 6.53
C PRO A 92 -37.45 9.28 7.31
N GLU A 93 -36.63 10.07 6.62
CA GLU A 93 -35.74 11.07 7.22
C GLU A 93 -36.46 12.07 8.15
N ASN A 94 -37.68 12.45 7.79
CA ASN A 94 -38.51 13.36 8.58
C ASN A 94 -39.00 12.78 9.91
N ARG A 95 -38.88 11.47 10.13
CA ARG A 95 -39.27 10.74 11.35
C ARG A 95 -38.09 10.17 12.14
N ARG A 96 -36.85 10.35 11.67
CA ARG A 96 -35.66 9.87 12.37
C ARG A 96 -35.38 10.71 13.61
N ILE A 97 -35.10 10.06 14.73
CA ILE A 97 -34.69 10.71 15.98
C ILE A 97 -33.18 10.60 16.08
N VAL A 98 -32.47 11.71 15.91
CA VAL A 98 -30.99 11.72 15.93
C VAL A 98 -30.52 12.41 17.20
N LEU A 99 -29.53 11.82 17.89
CA LEU A 99 -28.98 12.38 19.13
C LEU A 99 -27.65 13.10 18.87
N ARG A 100 -27.38 14.14 19.65
CA ARG A 100 -26.04 14.67 19.89
C ARG A 100 -25.61 14.29 21.29
N ILE A 101 -24.34 13.94 21.48
CA ILE A 101 -23.84 13.54 22.80
C ILE A 101 -22.57 14.31 23.14
N GLY A 102 -22.49 14.84 24.35
CA GLY A 102 -21.32 15.50 24.91
C GLY A 102 -20.82 14.77 26.16
N VAL A 103 -19.53 14.42 26.22
CA VAL A 103 -18.93 13.71 27.36
C VAL A 103 -17.79 14.52 27.98
N ASN A 104 -17.87 14.74 29.30
CA ASN A 104 -16.84 15.44 30.05
C ASN A 104 -16.46 14.69 31.34
N LEU A 105 -15.20 14.82 31.75
CA LEU A 105 -14.70 14.32 33.03
C LEU A 105 -14.40 15.51 33.93
N GLY A 106 -15.12 15.64 35.05
CA GLY A 106 -14.98 16.79 35.94
C GLY A 106 -15.62 16.61 37.30
N ASP A 107 -15.34 17.55 38.18
CA ASP A 107 -15.95 17.57 39.51
C ASP A 107 -17.44 17.90 39.40
N VAL A 108 -18.24 17.10 40.08
CA VAL A 108 -19.66 17.34 40.31
C VAL A 108 -19.94 17.49 41.80
N ILE A 109 -20.94 18.31 42.10
CA ILE A 109 -21.50 18.50 43.43
C ILE A 109 -22.94 18.02 43.37
N GLY A 110 -23.31 17.11 44.27
CA GLY A 110 -24.65 16.57 44.32
C GLY A 110 -24.96 15.92 45.66
N ASP A 111 -26.24 15.66 45.88
CA ASP A 111 -26.79 14.98 47.06
C ASP A 111 -27.18 13.52 46.76
N GLY A 112 -26.72 13.01 45.62
CA GLY A 112 -27.06 11.67 45.15
C GLY A 112 -28.37 11.61 44.35
N SER A 113 -29.19 12.66 44.29
CA SER A 113 -30.39 12.69 43.43
C SER A 113 -30.18 13.51 42.15
N ASP A 114 -29.41 14.60 42.24
CA ASP A 114 -29.04 15.44 41.12
C ASP A 114 -27.54 15.80 41.15
N ILE A 115 -27.00 16.27 40.03
CA ILE A 115 -25.60 16.70 39.91
C ILE A 115 -25.53 18.11 39.30
N TYR A 116 -24.65 18.93 39.88
CA TYR A 116 -24.40 20.30 39.47
C TYR A 116 -22.89 20.58 39.42
N GLY A 117 -22.51 21.60 38.65
CA GLY A 117 -21.13 22.08 38.60
C GLY A 117 -20.63 22.29 37.18
N ASP A 118 -19.41 22.81 37.08
CA ASP A 118 -18.75 23.11 35.80
C ASP A 118 -18.63 21.87 34.92
N GLY A 119 -18.49 20.68 35.52
CA GLY A 119 -18.44 19.42 34.79
C GLY A 119 -19.68 19.19 33.90
N VAL A 120 -20.87 19.47 34.44
CA VAL A 120 -22.15 19.32 33.73
C VAL A 120 -22.26 20.37 32.63
N ASN A 121 -21.91 21.62 32.95
CA ASN A 121 -21.95 22.73 31.99
C ASN A 121 -21.03 22.46 30.78
N ILE A 122 -19.83 21.93 31.01
CA ILE A 122 -18.91 21.55 29.92
C ILE A 122 -19.53 20.45 29.05
N ALA A 123 -20.11 19.41 29.65
CA ALA A 123 -20.73 18.30 28.90
C ALA A 123 -21.88 18.79 28.00
N THR A 124 -22.77 19.64 28.51
CA THR A 124 -23.86 20.24 27.71
C THR A 124 -23.33 21.10 26.56
N ARG A 125 -22.20 21.80 26.76
CA ARG A 125 -21.61 22.61 25.68
C ARG A 125 -20.89 21.77 24.65
N LEU A 126 -20.30 20.64 25.05
CA LEU A 126 -19.73 19.67 24.11
C LEU A 126 -20.82 18.98 23.28
N GLU A 127 -21.96 18.65 23.89
CA GLU A 127 -23.12 18.11 23.17
C GLU A 127 -23.55 19.07 22.04
N ALA A 128 -23.68 20.36 22.35
CA ALA A 128 -24.04 21.36 21.34
C ALA A 128 -23.00 21.53 20.20
N LEU A 129 -21.75 21.11 20.42
CA LEU A 129 -20.69 21.08 19.42
C LEU A 129 -20.68 19.81 18.58
N ALA A 130 -21.38 18.74 19.00
CA ALA A 130 -21.45 17.50 18.26
C ALA A 130 -22.28 17.69 16.98
N GLU A 131 -21.84 17.06 15.90
CA GLU A 131 -22.66 16.91 14.69
C GLU A 131 -23.86 15.99 14.99
N PRO A 132 -24.99 16.09 14.26
CA PRO A 132 -26.09 15.14 14.40
C PRO A 132 -25.63 13.68 14.29
N GLY A 133 -25.89 12.87 15.32
CA GLY A 133 -25.45 11.48 15.38
C GLY A 133 -23.99 11.30 15.83
N GLY A 134 -23.34 12.38 16.26
CA GLY A 134 -21.95 12.38 16.73
C GLY A 134 -21.83 12.45 18.26
N VAL A 135 -20.60 12.19 18.74
CA VAL A 135 -20.22 12.35 20.15
C VAL A 135 -19.05 13.33 20.23
N CYS A 136 -19.09 14.29 21.15
CA CYS A 136 -18.02 15.24 21.40
C CYS A 136 -17.50 15.07 22.81
N VAL A 137 -16.18 15.00 22.99
CA VAL A 137 -15.55 14.75 24.29
C VAL A 137 -14.57 15.85 24.66
N SER A 138 -14.43 16.11 25.96
CA SER A 138 -13.39 17.00 26.50
C SER A 138 -11.99 16.39 26.34
N GLY A 139 -10.94 17.22 26.36
CA GLY A 139 -9.56 16.75 26.33
C GLY A 139 -9.20 15.79 27.48
N LYS A 140 -9.75 16.01 28.68
CA LYS A 140 -9.57 15.08 29.81
C LYS A 140 -10.15 13.69 29.53
N VAL A 141 -11.31 13.64 28.90
CA VAL A 141 -11.92 12.36 28.49
C VAL A 141 -11.06 11.72 27.40
N PHE A 142 -10.64 12.49 26.39
CA PHE A 142 -9.76 12.00 25.33
C PHE A 142 -8.48 11.37 25.88
N ASP A 143 -7.78 12.05 26.80
CA ASP A 143 -6.56 11.54 27.41
C ASP A 143 -6.76 10.21 28.15
N ASP A 144 -7.90 10.05 28.83
CA ASP A 144 -8.24 8.83 29.59
C ASP A 144 -8.69 7.65 28.71
N VAL A 145 -9.18 7.91 27.49
CA VAL A 145 -9.81 6.87 26.65
C VAL A 145 -9.06 6.55 25.36
N ARG A 146 -8.16 7.42 24.87
CA ARG A 146 -7.53 7.29 23.53
C ARG A 146 -6.86 5.93 23.25
N ASP A 147 -6.34 5.27 24.29
CA ASP A 147 -5.65 3.97 24.20
C ASP A 147 -6.56 2.78 24.57
N ARG A 148 -7.84 3.03 24.86
CA ARG A 148 -8.78 2.06 25.44
C ARG A 148 -10.08 1.88 24.63
N VAL A 149 -10.38 2.80 23.71
CA VAL A 149 -11.52 2.68 22.79
C VAL A 149 -11.04 2.74 21.34
N THR A 150 -11.60 1.87 20.49
CA THR A 150 -11.14 1.59 19.10
C THR A 150 -11.67 2.59 18.06
N VAL A 151 -11.96 3.82 18.47
CA VAL A 151 -12.59 4.86 17.65
C VAL A 151 -11.61 6.00 17.34
N ARG A 152 -11.73 6.61 16.15
CA ARG A 152 -10.90 7.77 15.78
C ARG A 152 -11.48 9.06 16.37
N PHE A 153 -10.63 9.81 17.05
CA PHE A 153 -10.94 11.16 17.55
C PHE A 153 -10.44 12.21 16.55
N ARG A 154 -11.33 13.12 16.15
CA ARG A 154 -10.98 14.32 15.37
C ARG A 154 -10.82 15.49 16.33
N ASP A 155 -9.61 16.03 16.43
CA ASP A 155 -9.34 17.21 17.26
C ASP A 155 -10.08 18.45 16.72
N LEU A 156 -10.88 19.09 17.57
CA LEU A 156 -11.62 20.31 17.25
C LEU A 156 -10.90 21.58 17.75
N GLY A 157 -9.73 21.41 18.39
CA GLY A 157 -8.94 22.46 19.01
C GLY A 157 -9.54 22.97 20.32
N GLU A 158 -8.96 24.05 20.83
CA GLU A 158 -9.47 24.73 22.02
C GLU A 158 -10.77 25.51 21.72
N LYS A 159 -11.81 25.27 22.52
CA LYS A 159 -13.08 25.96 22.43
C LYS A 159 -13.30 26.84 23.66
N THR A 160 -13.54 28.12 23.42
CA THR A 160 -14.01 29.04 24.45
C THR A 160 -15.51 28.82 24.64
N LEU A 161 -15.87 28.16 25.73
CA LEU A 161 -17.26 27.82 26.03
C LEU A 161 -17.89 28.93 26.89
N LYS A 162 -19.16 29.28 26.59
CA LYS A 162 -19.88 30.32 27.33
C LYS A 162 -19.94 29.97 28.83
N ASN A 163 -19.52 30.92 29.68
CA ASN A 163 -19.47 30.79 31.14
C ASN A 163 -18.43 29.80 31.69
N ILE A 164 -17.37 29.50 30.93
CA ILE A 164 -16.25 28.68 31.40
C ILE A 164 -14.96 29.52 31.24
N ALA A 165 -14.24 29.71 32.35
CA ALA A 165 -13.13 30.66 32.43
C ALA A 165 -11.88 30.26 31.61
N ARG A 166 -11.71 28.96 31.31
CA ARG A 166 -10.58 28.43 30.55
C ARG A 166 -11.06 27.74 29.27
N PRO A 167 -10.37 27.91 28.13
CA PRO A 167 -10.66 27.13 26.93
C PRO A 167 -10.62 25.63 27.22
N VAL A 168 -11.56 24.88 26.63
CA VAL A 168 -11.62 23.42 26.73
C VAL A 168 -11.28 22.85 25.36
N ARG A 169 -10.23 22.03 25.28
CA ARG A 169 -9.94 21.27 24.06
C ARG A 169 -11.00 20.20 23.86
N ALA A 170 -11.55 20.11 22.66
CA ALA A 170 -12.65 19.22 22.33
C ALA A 170 -12.27 18.26 21.20
N TYR A 171 -12.81 17.06 21.22
CA TYR A 171 -12.58 16.02 20.22
C TYR A 171 -13.91 15.44 19.76
N ALA A 172 -14.12 15.31 18.46
CA ALA A 172 -15.30 14.66 17.89
C ALA A 172 -15.03 13.19 17.59
N LEU A 173 -16.03 12.36 17.85
CA LEU A 173 -16.17 10.97 17.47
C LEU A 173 -17.30 10.89 16.45
N ASN A 174 -17.02 10.35 15.27
CA ASN A 174 -18.08 9.99 14.33
C ASN A 174 -18.50 8.54 14.60
N THR A 175 -19.73 8.39 15.07
CA THR A 175 -20.37 7.12 15.44
C THR A 175 -21.44 6.68 14.45
N ALA A 176 -21.75 7.48 13.43
CA ALA A 176 -22.39 6.93 12.25
C ALA A 176 -21.47 5.83 11.68
N PRO A 177 -22.00 4.72 11.12
CA PRO A 177 -21.20 3.90 10.22
C PRO A 177 -20.53 4.89 9.29
N ALA A 178 -19.19 4.80 9.18
CA ALA A 178 -18.44 5.66 8.29
C ALA A 178 -19.29 5.81 7.02
N PRO A 179 -19.66 7.04 6.59
CA PRO A 179 -20.45 7.19 5.37
C PRO A 179 -19.80 6.27 4.37
N ALA A 180 -20.57 5.26 3.90
CA ALA A 180 -20.06 4.09 3.18
C ALA A 180 -18.85 4.56 2.40
N ILE A 181 -17.63 4.12 2.77
CA ILE A 181 -16.35 4.70 2.31
C ILE A 181 -16.65 5.20 0.91
N PRO A 182 -16.73 6.53 0.67
CA PRO A 182 -17.32 7.02 -0.57
C PRO A 182 -16.58 6.26 -1.66
N PRO A 183 -17.26 5.36 -2.40
CA PRO A 183 -16.66 4.14 -2.93
C PRO A 183 -15.43 4.58 -3.68
N LEU A 184 -14.23 4.40 -3.09
CA LEU A 184 -13.00 5.16 -3.35
C LEU A 184 -13.15 5.87 -4.68
N ALA A 185 -13.67 7.11 -4.71
CA ALA A 185 -14.41 7.68 -5.86
C ALA A 185 -13.95 7.13 -7.22
N HIS A 186 -14.45 5.97 -7.69
CA HIS A 186 -13.73 5.11 -8.67
C HIS A 186 -12.27 5.54 -8.89
N GLY A 187 -11.45 5.41 -7.85
CA GLY A 187 -10.06 5.83 -7.90
C GLY A 187 -9.47 5.12 -9.09
N MET A 188 -8.79 5.88 -9.96
CA MET A 188 -8.13 5.33 -11.15
C MET A 188 -7.26 4.11 -10.80
N LEU A 189 -6.78 4.03 -9.56
CA LEU A 189 -6.00 2.92 -9.03
C LEU A 189 -6.88 1.81 -8.41
N PRO A 190 -6.53 0.53 -8.64
CA PRO A 190 -7.13 -0.60 -7.93
C PRO A 190 -6.96 -0.48 -6.41
N SER A 191 -7.85 -1.12 -5.64
CA SER A 191 -7.85 -1.07 -4.18
C SER A 191 -7.76 -2.47 -3.56
N LEU A 192 -7.04 -2.58 -2.45
CA LEU A 192 -6.71 -3.83 -1.76
C LEU A 192 -7.03 -3.71 -0.26
N ALA A 193 -7.73 -4.71 0.30
CA ALA A 193 -7.80 -4.93 1.74
C ALA A 193 -7.00 -6.18 2.12
N VAL A 194 -6.30 -6.13 3.26
CA VAL A 194 -5.69 -7.32 3.86
C VAL A 194 -6.50 -7.69 5.09
N LEU A 195 -7.11 -8.87 5.08
CA LEU A 195 -7.92 -9.36 6.19
C LEU A 195 -7.04 -9.94 7.30
N PRO A 196 -7.52 -9.95 8.55
CA PRO A 196 -6.89 -10.73 9.61
C PRO A 196 -6.77 -12.19 9.17
N PHE A 197 -5.57 -12.74 9.29
CA PHE A 197 -5.37 -14.14 8.99
C PHE A 197 -5.96 -15.00 10.11
N GLU A 198 -6.60 -16.11 9.74
CA GLU A 198 -7.23 -17.00 10.71
C GLU A 198 -6.16 -17.79 11.48
N ASN A 199 -6.24 -17.83 12.81
CA ASN A 199 -5.39 -18.70 13.62
C ASN A 199 -6.05 -20.07 13.80
N ILE A 200 -5.62 -21.06 13.01
CA ILE A 200 -6.16 -22.43 13.04
C ILE A 200 -5.44 -23.29 14.10
N SER A 201 -4.46 -22.73 14.83
CA SER A 201 -3.72 -23.46 15.86
C SER A 201 -4.52 -23.71 17.13
N GLY A 202 -5.62 -22.99 17.36
CA GLY A 202 -6.48 -23.11 18.53
C GLY A 202 -5.92 -22.53 19.84
N ASP A 203 -4.72 -21.95 19.82
CA ASP A 203 -4.07 -21.26 20.94
C ASP A 203 -4.21 -19.73 20.77
N PRO A 204 -5.04 -19.04 21.58
CA PRO A 204 -5.20 -17.59 21.53
C PRO A 204 -3.89 -16.82 21.79
N GLY A 205 -2.96 -17.44 22.51
CA GLY A 205 -1.63 -16.88 22.76
C GLY A 205 -0.76 -16.74 21.52
N GLN A 206 -1.22 -17.19 20.34
CA GLN A 206 -0.49 -17.11 19.08
C GLN A 206 -1.16 -16.19 18.05
N GLU A 207 -2.26 -15.51 18.40
CA GLU A 207 -2.90 -14.53 17.52
C GLU A 207 -1.99 -13.33 17.22
N TYR A 208 -1.20 -12.88 18.19
CA TYR A 208 -0.31 -11.73 18.01
C TYR A 208 0.66 -11.93 16.84
N PHE A 209 1.08 -13.18 16.60
CA PHE A 209 2.04 -13.52 15.57
C PHE A 209 1.40 -13.39 14.18
N VAL A 210 0.21 -13.97 14.02
CA VAL A 210 -0.55 -13.91 12.77
C VAL A 210 -0.99 -12.48 12.47
N ASP A 211 -1.43 -11.73 13.48
CA ASP A 211 -1.76 -10.30 13.36
C ASP A 211 -0.53 -9.45 13.00
N GLY A 212 0.65 -9.76 13.56
CA GLY A 212 1.90 -9.08 13.28
C GLY A 212 2.34 -9.22 11.82
N ILE A 213 2.26 -10.43 11.26
CA ILE A 213 2.49 -10.66 9.82
C ILE A 213 1.55 -9.81 8.97
N VAL A 214 0.25 -9.79 9.31
CA VAL A 214 -0.73 -9.00 8.56
C VAL A 214 -0.40 -7.51 8.61
N GLU A 215 0.03 -7.00 9.76
CA GLU A 215 0.44 -5.60 9.93
C GLU A 215 1.68 -5.23 9.10
N ASP A 216 2.68 -6.10 9.08
CA ASP A 216 3.88 -5.91 8.26
C ASP A 216 3.57 -5.99 6.77
N ILE A 217 2.70 -6.92 6.36
CA ILE A 217 2.21 -7.01 4.99
C ILE A 217 1.48 -5.73 4.57
N ILE A 218 0.57 -5.20 5.40
CA ILE A 218 -0.14 -3.93 5.13
C ILE A 218 0.87 -2.79 4.97
N THR A 219 1.85 -2.71 5.88
CA THR A 219 2.88 -1.67 5.88
C THR A 219 3.75 -1.73 4.63
N ALA A 220 4.19 -2.92 4.25
CA ALA A 220 5.01 -3.14 3.06
C ALA A 220 4.22 -2.91 1.76
N LEU A 221 2.97 -3.38 1.66
CA LEU A 221 2.09 -3.14 0.51
C LEU A 221 1.75 -1.65 0.34
N SER A 222 1.66 -0.88 1.43
CA SER A 222 1.37 0.57 1.38
C SER A 222 2.48 1.41 0.71
N ARG A 223 3.67 0.82 0.51
CA ARG A 223 4.78 1.44 -0.23
C ARG A 223 4.59 1.36 -1.75
N PHE A 224 3.72 0.49 -2.24
CA PHE A 224 3.36 0.42 -3.67
C PHE A 224 2.34 1.51 -3.99
N LYS A 225 2.58 2.24 -5.09
CA LYS A 225 1.70 3.34 -5.55
C LYS A 225 0.75 2.91 -6.69
N SER A 226 0.86 1.66 -7.15
CA SER A 226 0.00 1.08 -8.20
C SER A 226 -1.38 0.64 -7.70
N PHE A 227 -1.62 0.60 -6.38
CA PHE A 227 -2.92 0.35 -5.78
C PHE A 227 -3.07 1.06 -4.42
N ALA A 228 -4.31 1.28 -3.99
CA ALA A 228 -4.63 1.79 -2.67
C ALA A 228 -4.80 0.65 -1.67
N VAL A 229 -4.08 0.70 -0.54
CA VAL A 229 -4.27 -0.26 0.57
C VAL A 229 -5.21 0.34 1.61
N ILE A 230 -6.26 -0.39 1.98
CA ILE A 230 -7.17 0.01 3.05
C ILE A 230 -6.48 -0.14 4.41
N ALA A 231 -6.73 0.84 5.29
CA ALA A 231 -6.18 0.84 6.63
C ALA A 231 -6.59 -0.41 7.41
N ARG A 232 -5.63 -0.97 8.15
CA ARG A 232 -5.78 -2.16 9.01
C ARG A 232 -7.08 -2.17 9.82
N ASN A 233 -7.41 -1.06 10.48
CA ASN A 233 -8.57 -1.01 11.37
C ASN A 233 -9.91 -1.25 10.64
N SER A 234 -9.98 -0.95 9.35
CA SER A 234 -11.19 -1.19 8.56
C SER A 234 -11.36 -2.67 8.22
N SER A 235 -10.28 -3.43 8.01
CA SER A 235 -10.38 -4.87 7.72
C SER A 235 -10.43 -5.74 8.99
N PHE A 236 -9.87 -5.27 10.11
CA PHE A 236 -9.83 -6.04 11.36
C PHE A 236 -11.18 -6.20 12.06
N VAL A 237 -12.21 -5.46 11.66
CA VAL A 237 -13.59 -5.66 12.14
C VAL A 237 -14.15 -7.04 11.78
N TYR A 238 -13.62 -7.66 10.72
CA TYR A 238 -14.04 -8.99 10.27
C TYR A 238 -13.31 -10.13 11.00
N LYS A 239 -12.44 -9.83 11.97
CA LYS A 239 -11.72 -10.85 12.74
C LYS A 239 -12.71 -11.77 13.46
N GLY A 240 -12.53 -13.08 13.34
CA GLY A 240 -13.38 -14.09 13.96
C GLY A 240 -14.78 -14.23 13.34
N HIS A 241 -15.06 -13.53 12.24
CA HIS A 241 -16.33 -13.61 11.53
C HIS A 241 -16.14 -14.39 10.22
N ALA A 242 -16.93 -15.45 10.04
CA ALA A 242 -16.99 -16.16 8.77
C ALA A 242 -17.92 -15.40 7.80
N VAL A 243 -17.36 -14.47 7.03
CA VAL A 243 -18.10 -13.66 6.04
C VAL A 243 -17.55 -13.96 4.64
N ASP A 244 -18.44 -13.99 3.65
CA ASP A 244 -18.05 -14.16 2.25
C ASP A 244 -17.16 -12.99 1.81
N VAL A 245 -16.00 -13.29 1.22
CA VAL A 245 -15.02 -12.30 0.73
C VAL A 245 -15.65 -11.25 -0.20
N ARG A 246 -16.68 -11.61 -0.96
CA ARG A 246 -17.39 -10.68 -1.86
C ARG A 246 -18.21 -9.65 -1.11
N GLN A 247 -18.80 -10.07 0.01
CA GLN A 247 -19.52 -9.16 0.89
C GLN A 247 -18.53 -8.21 1.57
N ILE A 248 -17.41 -8.73 2.10
CA ILE A 248 -16.35 -7.92 2.71
C ILE A 248 -15.82 -6.89 1.71
N ALA A 249 -15.52 -7.32 0.48
CA ALA A 249 -15.02 -6.44 -0.57
C ALA A 249 -16.02 -5.32 -0.91
N LYS A 250 -17.32 -5.64 -0.98
CA LYS A 250 -18.38 -4.66 -1.21
C LYS A 250 -18.51 -3.66 -0.06
N GLU A 251 -18.48 -4.13 1.19
CA GLU A 251 -18.59 -3.27 2.38
C GLU A 251 -17.38 -2.35 2.55
N LEU A 252 -16.18 -2.85 2.26
CA LEU A 252 -14.94 -2.08 2.29
C LEU A 252 -14.72 -1.22 1.03
N GLY A 253 -15.51 -1.42 -0.02
CA GLY A 253 -15.34 -0.73 -1.30
C GLY A 253 -14.00 -1.08 -1.98
N VAL A 254 -13.52 -2.31 -1.84
CA VAL A 254 -12.26 -2.77 -2.43
C VAL A 254 -12.45 -3.72 -3.61
N ARG A 255 -11.50 -3.71 -4.55
CA ARG A 255 -11.50 -4.67 -5.66
C ARG A 255 -10.81 -5.99 -5.27
N TYR A 256 -9.71 -5.92 -4.56
CA TYR A 256 -8.89 -7.07 -4.22
C TYR A 256 -8.87 -7.29 -2.71
N VAL A 257 -8.80 -8.55 -2.32
CA VAL A 257 -8.70 -8.95 -0.91
C VAL A 257 -7.56 -9.95 -0.75
N LEU A 258 -6.66 -9.69 0.19
CA LEU A 258 -5.64 -10.63 0.64
C LEU A 258 -6.11 -11.24 1.95
N GLU A 259 -6.27 -12.55 1.98
CA GLU A 259 -6.66 -13.31 3.16
C GLU A 259 -5.73 -14.50 3.38
N GLY A 260 -5.82 -15.14 4.53
CA GLY A 260 -4.87 -16.18 4.89
C GLY A 260 -5.15 -16.83 6.22
N SER A 261 -4.26 -17.75 6.58
CA SER A 261 -4.33 -18.45 7.85
C SER A 261 -2.94 -18.80 8.37
N GLY A 262 -2.81 -18.89 9.69
CA GLY A 262 -1.63 -19.37 10.38
C GLY A 262 -1.93 -20.61 11.19
N ARG A 263 -1.01 -21.57 11.16
CA ARG A 263 -1.07 -22.77 12.01
C ARG A 263 0.32 -23.11 12.56
N ARG A 264 0.37 -23.48 13.83
CA ARG A 264 1.58 -23.97 14.49
C ARG A 264 1.38 -25.39 15.01
N ALA A 265 2.40 -26.23 14.82
CA ALA A 265 2.48 -27.56 15.39
C ALA A 265 3.89 -27.80 15.96
N GLY A 266 4.03 -27.64 17.28
CA GLY A 266 5.32 -27.70 17.95
C GLY A 266 6.23 -26.54 17.50
N ASN A 267 7.39 -26.87 16.93
CA ASN A 267 8.31 -25.88 16.35
C ASN A 267 8.01 -25.54 14.87
N ARG A 268 7.04 -26.21 14.22
CA ARG A 268 6.71 -25.93 12.82
C ARG A 268 5.59 -24.92 12.71
N LEU A 269 5.81 -23.89 11.92
CA LEU A 269 4.83 -22.89 11.56
C LEU A 269 4.50 -23.02 10.07
N ARG A 270 3.21 -22.88 9.74
CA ARG A 270 2.74 -22.71 8.37
C ARG A 270 1.80 -21.52 8.27
N ILE A 271 2.10 -20.63 7.34
CA ILE A 271 1.21 -19.54 6.91
C ILE A 271 0.70 -19.86 5.51
N THR A 272 -0.57 -19.60 5.25
CA THR A 272 -1.15 -19.60 3.90
C THR A 272 -1.65 -18.20 3.60
N ALA A 273 -1.39 -17.70 2.40
CA ALA A 273 -1.90 -16.41 1.94
C ALA A 273 -2.50 -16.58 0.56
N GLN A 274 -3.58 -15.85 0.28
CA GLN A 274 -4.27 -15.88 -1.00
C GLN A 274 -4.83 -14.52 -1.38
N LEU A 275 -4.62 -14.15 -2.63
CA LEU A 275 -5.15 -12.94 -3.26
C LEU A 275 -6.41 -13.30 -4.05
N VAL A 276 -7.50 -12.61 -3.76
CA VAL A 276 -8.83 -12.87 -4.30
C VAL A 276 -9.38 -11.63 -4.98
N ASP A 277 -10.04 -11.82 -6.12
CA ASP A 277 -10.89 -10.80 -6.74
C ASP A 277 -12.18 -10.66 -5.94
N GLY A 278 -12.36 -9.55 -5.25
CA GLY A 278 -13.48 -9.30 -4.34
C GLY A 278 -14.84 -9.13 -5.03
N ILE A 279 -14.89 -9.00 -6.36
CA ILE A 279 -16.17 -8.91 -7.09
C ILE A 279 -16.64 -10.28 -7.56
N SER A 280 -15.73 -11.06 -8.14
CA SER A 280 -16.05 -12.40 -8.66
C SER A 280 -15.88 -13.52 -7.63
N GLY A 281 -15.07 -13.30 -6.59
CA GLY A 281 -14.62 -14.35 -5.66
C GLY A 281 -13.54 -15.27 -6.23
N ALA A 282 -12.96 -14.94 -7.40
CA ALA A 282 -11.95 -15.79 -8.03
C ALA A 282 -10.59 -15.67 -7.32
N HIS A 283 -9.94 -16.81 -7.06
CA HIS A 283 -8.57 -16.85 -6.57
C HIS A 283 -7.59 -16.45 -7.66
N ILE A 284 -6.82 -15.39 -7.44
CA ILE A 284 -5.79 -14.88 -8.36
C ILE A 284 -4.46 -15.56 -8.08
N TRP A 285 -4.14 -15.74 -6.80
CA TRP A 285 -2.92 -16.37 -6.33
C TRP A 285 -3.15 -16.95 -4.94
N ALA A 286 -2.46 -18.06 -4.64
CA ALA A 286 -2.39 -18.62 -3.30
C ALA A 286 -1.06 -19.34 -3.13
N ASP A 287 -0.47 -19.25 -1.94
CA ASP A 287 0.75 -19.98 -1.60
C ASP A 287 0.81 -20.31 -0.11
N LYS A 288 1.75 -21.19 0.24
CA LYS A 288 2.03 -21.61 1.61
C LYS A 288 3.50 -21.36 1.95
N PHE A 289 3.72 -20.89 3.16
CA PHE A 289 5.02 -20.59 3.70
C PHE A 289 5.24 -21.42 4.95
N ASP A 290 6.31 -22.21 4.95
CA ASP A 290 6.71 -23.05 6.07
C ASP A 290 7.96 -22.44 6.75
N GLY A 291 8.04 -22.56 8.08
CA GLY A 291 9.18 -22.07 8.86
C GLY A 291 9.26 -22.69 10.26
N ALA A 292 10.37 -22.45 10.95
CA ALA A 292 10.55 -22.81 12.35
C ALA A 292 10.08 -21.66 13.26
N PHE A 293 9.46 -21.97 14.40
CA PHE A 293 8.96 -20.96 15.33
C PHE A 293 10.08 -20.33 16.17
N GLU A 294 11.20 -21.04 16.35
CA GLU A 294 12.39 -20.47 17.02
C GLU A 294 12.97 -19.26 16.28
N ASP A 295 12.81 -19.20 14.95
CA ASP A 295 13.24 -18.09 14.09
C ASP A 295 12.04 -17.24 13.63
N VAL A 296 11.07 -17.01 14.52
CA VAL A 296 9.77 -16.43 14.19
C VAL A 296 9.86 -15.09 13.44
N PHE A 297 10.80 -14.22 13.82
CA PHE A 297 10.99 -12.90 13.20
C PHE A 297 11.55 -13.04 11.77
N ASP A 298 12.56 -13.88 11.56
CA ASP A 298 13.11 -14.13 10.21
C ASP A 298 12.07 -14.77 9.29
N VAL A 299 11.24 -15.66 9.84
CA VAL A 299 10.12 -16.25 9.10
C VAL A 299 9.08 -15.20 8.75
N GLN A 300 8.73 -14.30 9.68
CA GLN A 300 7.81 -13.18 9.46
C GLN A 300 8.32 -12.25 8.36
N ASP A 301 9.57 -11.79 8.43
CA ASP A 301 10.17 -10.91 7.43
C ASP A 301 10.16 -11.54 6.04
N ARG A 302 10.58 -12.81 5.94
CA ARG A 302 10.60 -13.55 4.67
C ARG A 302 9.19 -13.73 4.10
N ILE A 303 8.19 -14.00 4.94
CA ILE A 303 6.79 -14.13 4.49
C ILE A 303 6.29 -12.81 3.96
N THR A 304 6.50 -11.72 4.71
CA THR A 304 6.12 -10.37 4.30
C THR A 304 6.75 -10.02 2.95
N GLU A 305 8.06 -10.19 2.80
CA GLU A 305 8.77 -9.95 1.54
C GLU A 305 8.19 -10.78 0.39
N SER A 306 7.98 -12.08 0.60
CA SER A 306 7.50 -13.00 -0.45
C SER A 306 6.07 -12.68 -0.89
N VAL A 307 5.17 -12.39 0.06
CA VAL A 307 3.78 -12.05 -0.25
C VAL A 307 3.72 -10.73 -1.01
N VAL A 308 4.40 -9.70 -0.50
CA VAL A 308 4.37 -8.35 -1.06
C VAL A 308 4.94 -8.31 -2.48
N ALA A 309 6.04 -9.03 -2.73
CA ALA A 309 6.68 -9.10 -4.04
C ALA A 309 5.80 -9.76 -5.12
N VAL A 310 4.87 -10.63 -4.72
CA VAL A 310 3.98 -11.33 -5.65
C VAL A 310 2.64 -10.61 -5.82
N VAL A 311 2.12 -9.98 -4.77
CA VAL A 311 0.80 -9.33 -4.80
C VAL A 311 0.72 -8.21 -5.83
N GLU A 312 1.73 -7.31 -5.89
CA GLU A 312 1.66 -6.17 -6.82
C GLU A 312 1.64 -6.59 -8.31
N PRO A 313 2.55 -7.47 -8.79
CA PRO A 313 2.49 -7.93 -10.16
C PRO A 313 1.19 -8.66 -10.51
N ARG A 314 0.59 -9.39 -9.54
CA ARG A 314 -0.68 -10.10 -9.75
C ARG A 314 -1.86 -9.15 -9.92
N ILE A 315 -1.92 -8.10 -9.09
CA ILE A 315 -2.93 -7.04 -9.23
C ILE A 315 -2.75 -6.33 -10.57
N GLN A 316 -1.51 -5.98 -10.94
CA GLN A 316 -1.22 -5.31 -12.20
C GLN A 316 -1.66 -6.15 -13.41
N LEU A 317 -1.32 -7.45 -13.45
CA LEU A 317 -1.76 -8.35 -14.52
C LEU A 317 -3.28 -8.47 -14.60
N ALA A 318 -3.96 -8.60 -13.45
CA ALA A 318 -5.42 -8.66 -13.40
C ALA A 318 -6.06 -7.38 -13.97
N GLU A 319 -5.54 -6.21 -13.64
CA GLU A 319 -6.01 -4.93 -14.17
C GLU A 319 -5.68 -4.74 -15.67
N ILE A 320 -4.52 -5.19 -16.14
CA ILE A 320 -4.18 -5.19 -17.58
C ILE A 320 -5.20 -6.02 -18.37
N ASP A 321 -5.45 -7.25 -17.93
CA ASP A 321 -6.40 -8.14 -18.61
C ASP A 321 -7.83 -7.60 -18.58
N ARG A 322 -8.19 -6.91 -17.49
CA ARG A 322 -9.48 -6.26 -17.33
C ARG A 322 -9.63 -5.06 -18.26
N SER A 323 -8.65 -4.15 -18.27
CA SER A 323 -8.66 -2.97 -19.14
C SER A 323 -8.80 -3.39 -20.61
N ARG A 324 -8.09 -4.44 -21.03
CA ARG A 324 -8.20 -5.00 -22.39
C ARG A 324 -9.58 -5.59 -22.71
N ARG A 325 -10.20 -6.31 -21.78
CA ARG A 325 -11.47 -7.03 -22.02
C ARG A 325 -12.70 -6.14 -21.87
N GLU A 326 -12.70 -5.30 -20.84
CA GLU A 326 -13.88 -4.51 -20.44
C GLU A 326 -13.82 -3.08 -20.95
N ARG A 327 -12.62 -2.54 -21.25
CA ARG A 327 -12.42 -1.12 -21.59
C ARG A 327 -11.43 -0.89 -22.76
N PRO A 328 -11.54 -1.61 -23.88
CA PRO A 328 -10.59 -1.48 -24.99
C PRO A 328 -10.57 -0.09 -25.63
N GLU A 329 -11.66 0.67 -25.52
CA GLU A 329 -11.80 2.02 -26.10
C GLU A 329 -11.69 3.14 -25.04
N SER A 330 -11.14 2.85 -23.86
CA SER A 330 -11.03 3.84 -22.77
C SER A 330 -10.26 5.10 -23.19
N LEU A 331 -10.78 6.25 -22.81
CA LEU A 331 -10.12 7.56 -22.92
C LEU A 331 -9.55 8.01 -21.55
N ASP A 332 -9.36 7.07 -20.64
CA ASP A 332 -8.74 7.31 -19.35
C ASP A 332 -7.21 7.13 -19.44
N ALA A 333 -6.46 8.05 -18.82
CA ALA A 333 -5.01 8.04 -18.87
C ALA A 333 -4.40 6.78 -18.23
N TYR A 334 -5.00 6.27 -17.16
CA TYR A 334 -4.53 5.07 -16.47
C TYR A 334 -4.83 3.79 -17.26
N ASP A 335 -6.02 3.68 -17.86
CA ASP A 335 -6.34 2.54 -18.74
C ASP A 335 -5.37 2.46 -19.94
N LEU A 336 -5.07 3.59 -20.59
CA LEU A 336 -4.11 3.62 -21.69
C LEU A 336 -2.70 3.23 -21.25
N TYR A 337 -2.29 3.64 -20.05
CA TYR A 337 -1.02 3.22 -19.45
C TYR A 337 -0.98 1.70 -19.21
N LEU A 338 -2.02 1.12 -18.60
CA LEU A 338 -2.11 -0.33 -18.37
C LEU A 338 -2.05 -1.12 -19.68
N GLN A 339 -2.76 -0.67 -20.71
CA GLN A 339 -2.71 -1.32 -22.04
C GLN A 339 -1.29 -1.30 -22.62
N ALA A 340 -0.55 -0.20 -22.42
CA ALA A 340 0.83 -0.08 -22.90
C ALA A 340 1.80 -1.01 -22.17
N LEU A 341 1.65 -1.24 -20.86
CA LEU A 341 2.58 -2.06 -20.05
C LEU A 341 2.85 -3.44 -20.65
N SER A 342 1.79 -4.09 -21.15
CA SER A 342 1.88 -5.41 -21.77
C SER A 342 2.71 -5.44 -23.06
N ASP A 343 2.87 -4.29 -23.72
CA ASP A 343 3.58 -4.15 -24.99
C ASP A 343 5.00 -3.54 -24.80
N VAL A 344 5.27 -2.80 -23.71
CA VAL A 344 6.59 -2.18 -23.46
C VAL A 344 7.68 -3.22 -23.29
N PHE A 345 7.44 -4.26 -22.48
CA PHE A 345 8.46 -5.26 -22.15
C PHE A 345 8.51 -6.42 -23.15
N VAL A 346 7.61 -6.43 -24.13
CA VAL A 346 7.68 -7.35 -25.27
C VAL A 346 8.72 -6.82 -26.25
N SER A 347 9.81 -7.57 -26.44
CA SER A 347 10.91 -7.21 -27.35
C SER A 347 10.52 -7.39 -28.83
N ARG A 348 9.47 -6.68 -29.28
CA ARG A 348 9.00 -6.64 -30.68
C ARG A 348 8.80 -5.19 -31.13
N PRO A 349 9.33 -4.78 -32.31
CA PRO A 349 9.22 -3.41 -32.80
C PRO A 349 7.79 -2.87 -32.87
N GLU A 350 6.84 -3.70 -33.32
CA GLU A 350 5.44 -3.31 -33.49
C GLU A 350 4.77 -3.09 -32.12
N ALA A 351 5.10 -3.92 -31.13
CA ALA A 351 4.59 -3.77 -29.76
C ALA A 351 5.12 -2.49 -29.13
N ASN A 352 6.42 -2.23 -29.24
CA ASN A 352 7.02 -1.00 -28.77
C ASN A 352 6.42 0.27 -29.41
N THR A 353 6.13 0.21 -30.72
CA THR A 353 5.47 1.33 -31.43
C THR A 353 4.07 1.60 -30.91
N ARG A 354 3.27 0.56 -30.70
CA ARG A 354 1.93 0.70 -30.09
C ARG A 354 2.00 1.21 -28.65
N ALA A 355 2.92 0.68 -27.85
CA ALA A 355 3.11 1.10 -26.46
C ALA A 355 3.41 2.60 -26.36
N ILE A 356 4.33 3.11 -27.17
CA ILE A 356 4.65 4.55 -27.19
C ILE A 356 3.43 5.38 -27.59
N ALA A 357 2.68 4.96 -28.63
CA ALA A 357 1.47 5.68 -29.03
C ALA A 357 0.38 5.71 -27.93
N LEU A 358 0.20 4.62 -27.18
CA LEU A 358 -0.72 4.56 -26.05
C LEU A 358 -0.27 5.46 -24.89
N LEU A 359 1.02 5.43 -24.56
CA LEU A 359 1.59 6.25 -23.49
C LEU A 359 1.57 7.74 -23.83
N GLU A 360 1.83 8.12 -25.07
CA GLU A 360 1.73 9.52 -25.52
C GLU A 360 0.29 10.04 -25.43
N ARG A 361 -0.71 9.20 -25.75
CA ARG A 361 -2.13 9.53 -25.53
C ARG A 361 -2.46 9.64 -24.04
N SER A 362 -1.92 8.75 -23.21
CA SER A 362 -2.06 8.81 -21.74
C SER A 362 -1.53 10.14 -21.19
N ILE A 363 -0.33 10.55 -21.60
CA ILE A 363 0.30 11.82 -21.21
C ILE A 363 -0.49 13.03 -21.74
N ALA A 364 -1.07 12.94 -22.94
CA ALA A 364 -1.88 14.03 -23.48
C ALA A 364 -3.18 14.26 -22.67
N LEU A 365 -3.73 13.21 -22.06
CA LEU A 365 -4.93 13.29 -21.21
C LEU A 365 -4.59 13.75 -19.79
N ASP A 366 -3.50 13.26 -19.22
CA ASP A 366 -2.97 13.72 -17.94
C ASP A 366 -1.45 13.95 -18.03
N PRO A 367 -1.02 15.20 -18.32
CA PRO A 367 0.40 15.55 -18.36
C PRO A 367 1.13 15.38 -17.01
N GLY A 368 0.37 15.29 -15.91
CA GLY A 368 0.86 15.05 -14.57
C GLY A 368 1.07 13.56 -14.24
N PHE A 369 0.74 12.65 -15.15
CA PHE A 369 0.77 11.22 -14.87
C PHE A 369 2.19 10.64 -14.95
N ALA A 370 2.95 10.80 -13.85
CA ALA A 370 4.36 10.44 -13.76
C ALA A 370 4.71 8.98 -14.16
N PRO A 371 3.90 7.96 -13.80
CA PRO A 371 4.12 6.59 -14.29
C PRO A 371 4.12 6.46 -15.82
N ALA A 372 3.21 7.14 -16.53
CA ALA A 372 3.17 7.12 -17.99
C ALA A 372 4.38 7.84 -18.62
N LEU A 373 4.83 8.95 -18.03
CA LEU A 373 6.06 9.65 -18.43
C LEU A 373 7.29 8.76 -18.28
N ALA A 374 7.46 8.14 -17.11
CA ALA A 374 8.59 7.25 -16.84
C ALA A 374 8.60 6.02 -17.77
N MET A 375 7.42 5.41 -17.98
CA MET A 375 7.28 4.26 -18.87
C MET A 375 7.51 4.62 -20.35
N THR A 376 7.14 5.83 -20.78
CA THR A 376 7.49 6.35 -22.11
C THR A 376 9.00 6.40 -22.30
N GLY A 377 9.71 6.91 -21.29
CA GLY A 377 11.17 6.94 -21.28
C GLY A 377 11.75 5.54 -21.44
N GLN A 378 11.17 4.56 -20.75
CA GLN A 378 11.62 3.18 -20.83
C GLN A 378 11.33 2.51 -22.18
N ALA A 379 10.20 2.82 -22.80
CA ALA A 379 9.88 2.34 -24.14
C ALA A 379 10.85 2.91 -25.20
N TYR A 380 11.22 4.20 -25.10
CA TYR A 380 12.23 4.80 -25.97
C TYR A 380 13.63 4.23 -25.70
N LEU A 381 14.01 4.02 -24.43
CA LEU A 381 15.27 3.36 -24.08
C LEU A 381 15.36 1.97 -24.70
N LEU A 382 14.31 1.16 -24.61
CA LEU A 382 14.27 -0.17 -25.22
C LEU A 382 14.39 -0.09 -26.74
N ARG A 383 13.68 0.85 -27.39
CA ARG A 383 13.75 1.06 -28.84
C ARG A 383 15.17 1.34 -29.31
N VAL A 384 15.88 2.22 -28.62
CA VAL A 384 17.27 2.60 -28.93
C VAL A 384 18.22 1.42 -28.64
N ALA A 385 18.09 0.80 -27.46
CA ALA A 385 18.95 -0.30 -27.05
C ALA A 385 18.85 -1.51 -27.98
N MET A 386 17.63 -1.86 -28.40
CA MET A 386 17.36 -2.99 -29.32
C MET A 386 17.50 -2.63 -30.80
N GLN A 387 17.84 -1.36 -31.12
CA GLN A 387 17.97 -0.88 -32.49
C GLN A 387 16.75 -1.16 -33.38
N PHE A 388 15.55 -1.00 -32.83
CA PHE A 388 14.33 -1.24 -33.60
C PHE A 388 14.25 -0.32 -34.83
N PRO A 389 13.61 -0.76 -35.92
CA PRO A 389 13.43 0.05 -37.12
C PRO A 389 12.87 1.44 -36.79
N GLY A 390 13.55 2.48 -37.28
CA GLY A 390 13.17 3.87 -37.02
C GLY A 390 13.75 4.51 -35.75
N ALA A 391 14.52 3.75 -34.95
CA ALA A 391 15.25 4.31 -33.81
C ALA A 391 16.22 5.42 -34.26
N SER A 392 16.21 6.54 -33.54
CA SER A 392 17.00 7.73 -33.87
C SER A 392 17.57 8.41 -32.63
N ASN A 393 18.54 9.31 -32.80
CA ASN A 393 19.07 10.12 -31.69
C ASN A 393 17.98 10.97 -31.02
N ALA A 394 16.94 11.37 -31.77
CA ALA A 394 15.79 12.09 -31.23
C ALA A 394 15.01 11.26 -30.20
N ASP A 395 15.05 9.93 -30.28
CA ASP A 395 14.41 9.06 -29.29
C ASP A 395 15.15 9.09 -27.94
N ALA A 396 16.48 9.18 -27.95
CA ALA A 396 17.26 9.36 -26.73
C ALA A 396 16.95 10.71 -26.06
N GLU A 397 16.84 11.79 -26.85
CA GLU A 397 16.45 13.11 -26.35
C GLU A 397 15.03 13.09 -25.76
N ARG A 398 14.08 12.45 -26.44
CA ARG A 398 12.71 12.27 -25.94
C ARG A 398 12.69 11.47 -24.64
N ALA A 399 13.43 10.36 -24.57
CA ALA A 399 13.54 9.55 -23.36
C ALA A 399 14.01 10.38 -22.17
N LEU A 400 15.08 11.17 -22.35
CA LEU A 400 15.61 12.05 -21.31
C LEU A 400 14.63 13.15 -20.90
N ALA A 401 13.90 13.72 -21.86
CA ALA A 401 12.91 14.76 -21.59
C ALA A 401 11.75 14.23 -20.72
N VAL A 402 11.17 13.09 -21.08
CA VAL A 402 10.06 12.50 -20.31
C VAL A 402 10.50 11.96 -18.96
N ALA A 403 11.72 11.41 -18.86
CA ALA A 403 12.29 10.99 -17.57
C ALA A 403 12.47 12.17 -16.61
N ARG A 404 12.98 13.31 -17.08
CA ARG A 404 13.11 14.53 -16.27
C ARG A 404 11.75 15.10 -15.87
N ALA A 405 10.77 15.08 -16.77
CA ALA A 405 9.40 15.50 -16.47
C ALA A 405 8.78 14.59 -15.39
N ALA A 406 8.94 13.27 -15.50
CA ALA A 406 8.47 12.32 -14.51
C ALA A 406 9.08 12.59 -13.12
N LEU A 407 10.38 12.84 -13.05
CA LEU A 407 11.10 13.17 -11.81
C LEU A 407 10.66 14.48 -11.18
N ALA A 408 10.27 15.48 -11.98
CA ALA A 408 9.75 16.75 -11.47
C ALA A 408 8.39 16.58 -10.76
N ILE A 409 7.64 15.54 -11.09
CA ILE A 409 6.33 15.22 -10.52
C ILE A 409 6.43 14.16 -9.42
N ALA A 410 7.47 13.31 -9.46
CA ALA A 410 7.64 12.15 -8.59
C ALA A 410 7.61 12.52 -7.09
N ARG A 411 6.48 12.23 -6.43
CA ARG A 411 6.31 12.31 -4.97
C ARG A 411 6.71 10.99 -4.30
N ASP A 412 8.00 10.66 -4.40
CA ASP A 412 8.58 9.46 -3.77
C ASP A 412 8.06 8.12 -4.33
N ASP A 413 7.61 8.11 -5.60
CA ASP A 413 7.25 6.86 -6.29
C ASP A 413 8.52 6.12 -6.73
N ALA A 414 8.80 4.99 -6.06
CA ALA A 414 9.98 4.17 -6.31
C ALA A 414 10.12 3.72 -7.78
N MET A 415 9.02 3.37 -8.46
CA MET A 415 9.07 2.90 -9.84
C MET A 415 9.35 4.04 -10.81
N VAL A 416 8.74 5.22 -10.58
CA VAL A 416 9.01 6.43 -11.37
C VAL A 416 10.48 6.84 -11.21
N LEU A 417 10.99 6.85 -9.98
CA LEU A 417 12.40 7.13 -9.68
C LEU A 417 13.31 6.14 -10.41
N SER A 418 13.01 4.84 -10.32
CA SER A 418 13.83 3.77 -10.87
C SER A 418 13.90 3.85 -12.40
N TYR A 419 12.76 3.84 -13.11
CA TYR A 419 12.76 3.90 -14.58
C TYR A 419 13.42 5.18 -15.11
N SER A 420 13.12 6.33 -14.49
CA SER A 420 13.72 7.60 -14.91
C SER A 420 15.24 7.61 -14.68
N ALA A 421 15.71 7.05 -13.56
CA ALA A 421 17.13 6.89 -13.29
C ALA A 421 17.82 6.01 -14.34
N PHE A 422 17.19 4.91 -14.73
CA PHE A 422 17.71 4.01 -15.76
C PHE A 422 17.87 4.72 -17.12
N VAL A 423 16.89 5.56 -17.48
CA VAL A 423 16.98 6.41 -18.68
C VAL A 423 18.13 7.41 -18.57
N LEU A 424 18.30 8.09 -17.43
CA LEU A 424 19.41 9.03 -17.22
C LEU A 424 20.79 8.35 -17.33
N ILE A 425 20.92 7.13 -16.81
CA ILE A 425 22.15 6.33 -16.89
C ILE A 425 22.46 5.97 -18.34
N HIS A 426 21.51 5.32 -19.02
CA HIS A 426 21.78 4.68 -20.31
C HIS A 426 21.70 5.62 -21.50
N MET A 427 20.84 6.65 -21.46
CA MET A 427 20.67 7.61 -22.56
C MET A 427 21.40 8.92 -22.30
N GLY A 428 21.63 9.28 -21.03
CA GLY A 428 22.23 10.55 -20.63
C GLY A 428 23.66 10.44 -20.12
N ALA A 429 24.18 9.22 -19.89
CA ALA A 429 25.44 8.98 -19.21
C ALA A 429 25.56 9.68 -17.83
N ASP A 430 24.43 10.00 -17.19
CA ASP A 430 24.38 10.64 -15.88
C ASP A 430 24.33 9.59 -14.76
N TYR A 431 25.42 8.86 -14.62
CA TYR A 431 25.56 7.77 -13.65
C TYR A 431 25.40 8.25 -12.22
N ARG A 432 25.96 9.43 -11.87
CA ARG A 432 25.94 9.94 -10.50
C ARG A 432 24.51 10.21 -10.05
N THR A 433 23.74 10.92 -10.87
CA THR A 433 22.33 11.23 -10.56
C THR A 433 21.49 9.96 -10.60
N GLY A 434 21.66 9.12 -11.62
CA GLY A 434 20.92 7.88 -11.75
C GLY A 434 21.11 6.91 -10.57
N ILE A 435 22.35 6.65 -10.15
CA ILE A 435 22.63 5.76 -9.01
C ILE A 435 22.06 6.34 -7.71
N ALA A 436 22.15 7.65 -7.50
CA ALA A 436 21.54 8.30 -6.33
C ALA A 436 20.01 8.15 -6.31
N LEU A 437 19.36 8.28 -7.48
CA LEU A 437 17.92 8.07 -7.61
C LEU A 437 17.52 6.62 -7.38
N LEU A 438 18.31 5.65 -7.86
CA LEU A 438 18.08 4.22 -7.62
C LEU A 438 18.18 3.87 -6.12
N ARG A 439 19.17 4.41 -5.40
CA ARG A 439 19.27 4.24 -3.95
C ARG A 439 18.08 4.84 -3.20
N ARG A 440 17.56 5.99 -3.65
CA ARG A 440 16.32 6.57 -3.11
C ARG A 440 15.10 5.69 -3.44
N ALA A 441 15.01 5.15 -4.67
CA ALA A 441 13.93 4.23 -5.02
C ALA A 441 13.91 3.00 -4.10
N ILE A 442 15.08 2.47 -3.72
CA ILE A 442 15.22 1.38 -2.75
C ILE A 442 14.74 1.79 -1.35
N SER A 443 15.08 2.99 -0.87
CA SER A 443 14.61 3.46 0.45
C SER A 443 13.09 3.61 0.48
N GLU A 444 12.48 4.04 -0.63
CA GLU A 444 11.03 4.14 -0.76
C GLU A 444 10.35 2.77 -0.80
N ASN A 445 10.84 1.86 -1.66
CA ASN A 445 10.29 0.51 -1.76
C ASN A 445 11.38 -0.58 -1.89
N PRO A 446 11.83 -1.17 -0.77
CA PRO A 446 12.86 -2.20 -0.77
C PRO A 446 12.36 -3.58 -1.21
N ASN A 447 11.04 -3.77 -1.38
CA ASN A 447 10.43 -5.06 -1.72
C ASN A 447 9.95 -5.12 -3.18
N ASN A 448 10.25 -4.10 -3.99
CA ASN A 448 9.96 -4.10 -5.41
C ASN A 448 11.11 -4.73 -6.21
N ALA A 449 10.85 -5.86 -6.86
CA ALA A 449 11.87 -6.64 -7.57
C ALA A 449 12.49 -5.87 -8.76
N THR A 450 11.71 -5.05 -9.46
CA THR A 450 12.20 -4.22 -10.58
C THR A 450 13.11 -3.11 -10.09
N VAL A 451 12.75 -2.46 -8.97
CA VAL A 451 13.60 -1.43 -8.35
C VAL A 451 14.94 -2.04 -7.89
N LEU A 452 14.91 -3.21 -7.25
CA LEU A 452 16.12 -3.95 -6.87
C LEU A 452 16.96 -4.34 -8.09
N GLN A 453 16.33 -4.82 -9.17
CA GLN A 453 17.03 -5.17 -10.40
C GLN A 453 17.77 -3.96 -11.00
N GLN A 454 17.10 -2.82 -11.13
CA GLN A 454 17.71 -1.62 -11.70
C GLN A 454 18.78 -1.03 -10.78
N ALA A 455 18.57 -1.06 -9.46
CA ALA A 455 19.58 -0.65 -8.48
C ALA A 455 20.82 -1.55 -8.54
N GLY A 456 20.66 -2.86 -8.68
CA GLY A 456 21.76 -3.80 -8.86
C GLY A 456 22.57 -3.54 -10.11
N VAL A 457 21.91 -3.26 -11.25
CA VAL A 457 22.60 -2.84 -12.48
C VAL A 457 23.29 -1.48 -12.30
N GLY A 458 22.63 -0.52 -11.66
CA GLY A 458 23.22 0.79 -11.36
C GLY A 458 24.48 0.68 -10.49
N ALA A 459 24.46 -0.14 -9.44
CA ALA A 459 25.61 -0.40 -8.57
C ALA A 459 26.75 -1.08 -9.33
N LEU A 460 26.45 -2.04 -10.21
CA LEU A 460 27.44 -2.66 -11.10
C LEU A 460 28.11 -1.63 -12.02
N LEU A 461 27.35 -0.70 -12.60
CA LEU A 461 27.88 0.40 -13.42
C LEU A 461 28.66 1.43 -12.57
N GLY A 462 28.35 1.52 -11.29
CA GLY A 462 29.05 2.34 -10.29
C GLY A 462 30.34 1.71 -9.75
N GLY A 463 30.57 0.41 -10.01
CA GLY A 463 31.73 -0.34 -9.52
C GLY A 463 31.55 -0.98 -8.14
N ASP A 464 30.39 -0.86 -7.50
CA ASP A 464 30.11 -1.50 -6.21
C ASP A 464 29.54 -2.91 -6.43
N LEU A 465 30.45 -3.87 -6.64
CA LEU A 465 30.08 -5.26 -6.96
C LEU A 465 29.35 -5.97 -5.81
N GLY A 466 29.64 -5.59 -4.56
CA GLY A 466 28.98 -6.16 -3.38
C GLY A 466 27.52 -5.74 -3.31
N GLU A 467 27.27 -4.43 -3.35
CA GLU A 467 25.91 -3.87 -3.36
C GLU A 467 25.11 -4.37 -4.58
N ALA A 468 25.76 -4.46 -5.75
CA ALA A 468 25.14 -5.01 -6.96
C ALA A 468 24.69 -6.47 -6.78
N ALA A 469 25.55 -7.33 -6.21
CA ALA A 469 25.23 -8.73 -6.00
C ALA A 469 24.06 -8.90 -5.03
N ASP A 470 24.04 -8.13 -3.94
CA ASP A 470 22.99 -8.19 -2.92
C ASP A 470 21.62 -7.83 -3.51
N TYR A 471 21.55 -6.73 -4.26
CA TYR A 471 20.30 -6.30 -4.90
C TYR A 471 19.81 -7.29 -5.96
N LEU A 472 20.69 -7.75 -6.86
CA LEU A 472 20.31 -8.69 -7.92
C LEU A 472 19.87 -10.05 -7.35
N GLN A 473 20.55 -10.56 -6.33
CA GLN A 473 20.14 -11.80 -5.66
C GLN A 473 18.81 -11.64 -4.93
N ARG A 474 18.59 -10.50 -4.27
CA ARG A 474 17.29 -10.25 -3.62
C ARG A 474 16.18 -10.13 -4.64
N ALA A 475 16.39 -9.45 -5.77
CA ALA A 475 15.44 -9.41 -6.88
C ALA A 475 15.10 -10.82 -7.40
N LEU A 476 16.11 -11.68 -7.59
CA LEU A 476 15.91 -13.08 -8.00
C LEU A 476 15.13 -13.90 -6.98
N ARG A 477 15.31 -13.67 -5.68
CA ARG A 477 14.54 -14.34 -4.63
C ARG A 477 13.08 -13.90 -4.62
N LEU A 478 12.83 -12.61 -4.84
CA LEU A 478 11.48 -12.03 -4.82
C LEU A 478 10.68 -12.41 -6.06
N ASN A 479 11.31 -12.49 -7.24
CA ASN A 479 10.64 -12.83 -8.50
C ASN A 479 11.46 -13.77 -9.40
N PRO A 480 11.57 -15.07 -9.05
CA PRO A 480 12.47 -16.01 -9.75
C PRO A 480 12.00 -16.43 -11.15
N ASN A 481 10.73 -16.20 -11.50
CA ASN A 481 10.09 -16.77 -12.72
C ASN A 481 9.62 -15.69 -13.71
N GLU A 482 10.14 -14.47 -13.60
CA GLU A 482 9.76 -13.39 -14.52
C GLU A 482 10.47 -13.54 -15.88
N LEU A 483 9.82 -13.16 -16.98
CA LEU A 483 10.47 -13.12 -18.30
C LEU A 483 11.72 -12.21 -18.33
N GLY A 484 11.77 -11.22 -17.43
CA GLY A 484 12.91 -10.32 -17.24
C GLY A 484 14.11 -10.91 -16.49
N THR A 485 13.97 -12.10 -15.87
CA THR A 485 14.98 -12.72 -14.97
C THR A 485 16.38 -12.83 -15.59
N HIS A 486 16.45 -12.94 -16.93
CA HIS A 486 17.71 -12.97 -17.66
C HIS A 486 18.60 -11.73 -17.41
N TRP A 487 18.03 -10.55 -17.12
CA TRP A 487 18.84 -9.36 -16.78
C TRP A 487 19.59 -9.51 -15.47
N GLN A 488 18.93 -10.02 -14.41
CA GLN A 488 19.56 -10.26 -13.11
C GLN A 488 20.63 -11.35 -13.21
N LEU A 489 20.35 -12.44 -13.92
CA LEU A 489 21.30 -13.54 -14.14
C LEU A 489 22.53 -13.07 -14.92
N THR A 490 22.33 -12.29 -15.97
CA THR A 490 23.40 -11.61 -16.73
C THR A 490 24.22 -10.70 -15.83
N GLY A 491 23.58 -9.90 -14.97
CA GLY A 491 24.27 -9.03 -14.01
C GLY A 491 25.13 -9.82 -13.02
N MET A 492 24.61 -10.93 -12.49
CA MET A 492 25.38 -11.85 -11.64
C MET A 492 26.59 -12.44 -12.37
N ALA A 493 26.43 -12.85 -13.63
CA ALA A 493 27.55 -13.33 -14.45
C ALA A 493 28.61 -12.23 -14.64
N HIS A 494 28.19 -10.99 -14.91
CA HIS A 494 29.11 -9.85 -15.04
C HIS A 494 29.90 -9.59 -13.76
N ILE A 495 29.23 -9.60 -12.60
CA ILE A 495 29.88 -9.43 -11.29
C ILE A 495 30.94 -10.52 -11.09
N ARG A 496 30.60 -11.78 -11.36
CA ARG A 496 31.53 -12.91 -11.22
C ARG A 496 32.71 -12.81 -12.20
N MET A 497 32.50 -12.30 -13.42
CA MET A 497 33.58 -11.99 -14.36
C MET A 497 34.53 -10.93 -13.79
N ALA A 498 33.99 -9.84 -13.24
CA ALA A 498 34.79 -8.76 -12.66
C ALA A 498 35.60 -9.20 -11.43
N GLU A 499 35.09 -10.18 -10.66
CA GLU A 499 35.80 -10.79 -9.53
C GLU A 499 36.83 -11.86 -9.95
N GLY A 500 36.94 -12.19 -11.24
CA GLY A 500 37.81 -13.27 -11.74
C GLY A 500 37.29 -14.69 -11.48
N ARG A 501 36.02 -14.84 -11.12
CA ARG A 501 35.37 -16.12 -10.82
C ARG A 501 34.68 -16.69 -12.06
N TYR A 502 35.47 -17.11 -13.02
CA TYR A 502 35.00 -17.44 -14.38
C TYR A 502 34.07 -18.67 -14.44
N GLU A 503 34.29 -19.69 -13.59
CA GLU A 503 33.40 -20.86 -13.52
C GLU A 503 32.00 -20.48 -13.03
N GLU A 504 31.92 -19.69 -11.96
CA GLU A 504 30.63 -19.17 -11.46
C GLU A 504 29.98 -18.24 -12.49
N ALA A 505 30.76 -17.39 -13.15
CA ALA A 505 30.24 -16.51 -14.20
C ALA A 505 29.60 -17.30 -15.35
N LEU A 506 30.24 -18.39 -15.77
CA LEU A 506 29.72 -19.27 -16.82
C LEU A 506 28.39 -19.92 -16.38
N ASP A 507 28.30 -20.44 -15.16
CA ASP A 507 27.05 -21.01 -14.63
C ASP A 507 25.89 -19.99 -14.63
N TRP A 508 26.13 -18.77 -14.13
CA TRP A 508 25.12 -17.70 -14.18
C TRP A 508 24.72 -17.32 -15.62
N ALA A 509 25.69 -17.21 -16.53
CA ALA A 509 25.43 -16.86 -17.92
C ALA A 509 24.67 -17.96 -18.67
N MET A 510 24.91 -19.24 -18.36
CA MET A 510 24.16 -20.37 -18.91
C MET A 510 22.71 -20.38 -18.41
N ARG A 511 22.47 -20.08 -17.12
CA ARG A 511 21.10 -19.91 -16.59
C ARG A 511 20.37 -18.76 -17.29
N SER A 512 21.05 -17.64 -17.49
CA SER A 512 20.53 -16.51 -18.26
C SER A 512 20.16 -16.90 -19.69
N GLN A 513 21.05 -17.66 -20.37
CA GLN A 513 20.83 -18.13 -21.74
C GLN A 513 19.63 -19.08 -21.85
N ALA A 514 19.39 -19.92 -20.83
CA ALA A 514 18.22 -20.80 -20.78
C ALA A 514 16.89 -20.03 -20.70
N VAL A 515 16.90 -18.83 -20.12
CA VAL A 515 15.74 -17.92 -20.07
C VAL A 515 15.60 -17.14 -21.37
N ASN A 516 16.68 -16.55 -21.88
CA ASN A 516 16.69 -15.79 -23.13
C ASN A 516 18.00 -15.98 -23.91
N SER A 517 17.97 -16.81 -24.94
CA SER A 517 19.14 -17.09 -25.78
C SER A 517 19.50 -15.96 -26.75
N GLY A 518 18.58 -15.02 -26.99
CA GLY A 518 18.74 -13.89 -27.91
C GLY A 518 19.32 -12.64 -27.28
N TYR A 519 19.62 -12.64 -25.97
CA TYR A 519 20.15 -11.45 -25.30
C TYR A 519 21.65 -11.27 -25.57
N ASP A 520 21.99 -10.25 -26.34
CA ASP A 520 23.33 -9.96 -26.84
C ASP A 520 24.39 -9.80 -25.73
N ALA A 521 24.06 -9.04 -24.68
CA ALA A 521 24.97 -8.80 -23.57
C ALA A 521 25.36 -10.10 -22.86
N ASN A 522 24.45 -11.08 -22.78
CA ASN A 522 24.75 -12.38 -22.15
C ASN A 522 25.82 -13.17 -22.92
N HIS A 523 25.87 -13.03 -24.24
CA HIS A 523 26.91 -13.67 -25.04
C HIS A 523 28.30 -13.11 -24.72
N TRP A 524 28.44 -11.86 -24.28
CA TRP A 524 29.75 -11.33 -23.88
C TRP A 524 30.33 -12.11 -22.69
N MET A 525 29.51 -12.45 -21.70
CA MET A 525 29.94 -13.27 -20.55
C MET A 525 30.23 -14.70 -20.98
N LEU A 526 29.38 -15.32 -21.80
CA LEU A 526 29.60 -16.68 -22.30
C LEU A 526 30.90 -16.80 -23.08
N ILE A 527 31.20 -15.83 -23.97
CA ILE A 527 32.44 -15.80 -24.75
C ILE A 527 33.64 -15.62 -23.82
N ALA A 528 33.61 -14.60 -22.97
CA ALA A 528 34.75 -14.25 -22.13
C ALA A 528 35.03 -15.34 -21.08
N ALA A 529 34.01 -15.85 -20.38
CA ALA A 529 34.19 -16.90 -19.37
C ALA A 529 34.79 -18.17 -19.98
N ASN A 530 34.25 -18.64 -21.13
CA ASN A 530 34.81 -19.79 -21.82
C ASN A 530 36.26 -19.55 -22.29
N ALA A 531 36.59 -18.34 -22.74
CA ALA A 531 37.96 -18.02 -23.16
C ALA A 531 38.96 -18.08 -21.98
N TYR A 532 38.62 -17.50 -20.82
CA TYR A 532 39.47 -17.56 -19.62
C TYR A 532 39.61 -18.99 -19.06
N LEU A 533 38.59 -19.83 -19.22
CA LEU A 533 38.64 -21.24 -18.83
C LEU A 533 39.34 -22.13 -19.87
N GLY A 534 39.78 -21.58 -21.01
CA GLY A 534 40.45 -22.33 -22.07
C GLY A 534 39.52 -23.10 -23.01
N HIS A 535 38.20 -22.96 -22.85
CA HIS A 535 37.17 -23.58 -23.70
C HIS A 535 36.97 -22.80 -25.02
N MET A 536 38.03 -22.66 -25.81
CA MET A 536 38.05 -21.79 -27.00
C MET A 536 37.05 -22.18 -28.10
N ASP A 537 36.70 -23.46 -28.20
CA ASP A 537 35.71 -23.91 -29.17
C ASP A 537 34.30 -23.47 -28.79
N GLU A 538 33.94 -23.52 -27.51
CA GLU A 538 32.66 -22.98 -27.01
C GLU A 538 32.63 -21.45 -27.11
N ALA A 539 33.73 -20.77 -26.75
CA ALA A 539 33.83 -19.32 -26.88
C ALA A 539 33.57 -18.85 -28.32
N ARG A 540 34.13 -19.56 -29.33
CA ARG A 540 33.90 -19.27 -30.75
C ARG A 540 32.49 -19.56 -31.22
N LYS A 541 31.81 -20.58 -30.68
CA LYS A 541 30.39 -20.84 -30.96
C LYS A 541 29.51 -19.69 -30.48
N HIS A 542 29.74 -19.20 -29.25
CA HIS A 542 29.00 -18.05 -28.73
C HIS A 542 29.31 -16.75 -29.48
N LEU A 543 30.55 -16.58 -29.94
CA LEU A 543 30.90 -15.44 -30.81
C LEU A 543 30.13 -15.46 -32.13
N ALA A 544 30.05 -16.62 -32.80
CA ALA A 544 29.26 -16.76 -34.02
C ALA A 544 27.76 -16.50 -33.78
N ALA A 545 27.23 -16.93 -32.62
CA ALA A 545 25.85 -16.64 -32.24
C ALA A 545 25.61 -15.14 -32.03
N LEU A 546 26.53 -14.44 -31.35
CA LEU A 546 26.47 -13.00 -31.15
C LEU A 546 26.51 -12.24 -32.49
N GLU A 547 27.36 -12.63 -33.44
CA GLU A 547 27.42 -12.02 -34.78
C GLU A 547 26.12 -12.22 -35.57
N SER A 548 25.43 -13.34 -35.38
CA SER A 548 24.11 -13.58 -35.98
C SER A 548 23.01 -12.71 -35.37
N ILE A 549 23.10 -12.40 -34.07
CA ILE A 549 22.11 -11.59 -33.34
C ILE A 549 22.35 -10.09 -33.59
N SER A 550 23.62 -9.67 -33.61
CA SER A 550 24.03 -8.28 -33.77
C SER A 550 25.06 -8.14 -34.90
N PRO A 551 24.63 -8.13 -36.17
CA PRO A 551 25.53 -8.01 -37.31
C PRO A 551 26.42 -6.76 -37.21
N GLY A 552 27.72 -6.94 -37.46
CA GLY A 552 28.70 -5.85 -37.39
C GLY A 552 29.10 -5.42 -35.97
N VAL A 553 28.74 -6.19 -34.94
CA VAL A 553 29.26 -6.01 -33.58
C VAL A 553 30.78 -6.19 -33.55
N ASN A 554 31.47 -5.32 -32.82
CA ASN A 554 32.92 -5.37 -32.63
C ASN A 554 33.30 -4.78 -31.27
N LEU A 555 34.55 -5.00 -30.84
CA LEU A 555 35.01 -4.59 -29.52
C LEU A 555 34.93 -3.07 -29.29
N ALA A 556 35.20 -2.25 -30.31
CA ALA A 556 35.11 -0.79 -30.21
C ALA A 556 33.65 -0.32 -30.01
N ARG A 557 32.68 -0.93 -30.71
CA ARG A 557 31.26 -0.67 -30.54
C ARG A 557 30.78 -1.08 -29.14
N ILE A 558 31.20 -2.24 -28.63
CA ILE A 558 30.87 -2.68 -27.28
C ILE A 558 31.43 -1.68 -26.26
N ARG A 559 32.73 -1.33 -26.37
CA ARG A 559 33.36 -0.38 -25.44
C ARG A 559 32.67 0.99 -25.43
N ARG A 560 32.32 1.55 -26.59
CA ARG A 560 31.54 2.81 -26.70
C ARG A 560 30.14 2.71 -26.06
N GLY A 561 29.50 1.55 -26.11
CA GLY A 561 28.19 1.33 -25.50
C GLY A 561 28.23 1.07 -23.99
N GLN A 562 29.41 1.03 -23.37
CA GLN A 562 29.62 0.58 -21.99
C GLN A 562 30.27 1.65 -21.11
N HIS A 563 30.00 2.94 -21.38
CA HIS A 563 30.33 4.01 -20.45
C HIS A 563 29.83 3.64 -19.05
N ALA A 564 30.67 3.86 -18.03
CA ALA A 564 30.41 3.54 -16.64
C ALA A 564 31.37 4.35 -15.77
N ILE A 565 31.04 4.48 -14.47
CA ILE A 565 31.94 5.16 -13.52
C ILE A 565 33.21 4.33 -13.31
N ASP A 566 33.09 2.99 -13.32
CA ASP A 566 34.23 2.08 -13.36
C ASP A 566 34.45 1.55 -14.79
N PRO A 567 35.48 2.03 -15.51
CA PRO A 567 35.81 1.55 -16.84
C PRO A 567 36.40 0.13 -16.84
N HIS A 568 36.93 -0.36 -15.71
CA HIS A 568 37.68 -1.63 -15.68
C HIS A 568 36.76 -2.85 -15.73
N ARG A 569 35.49 -2.71 -15.31
CA ARG A 569 34.52 -3.82 -15.33
C ARG A 569 34.37 -4.47 -16.71
N ILE A 570 34.46 -3.67 -17.78
CA ILE A 570 34.25 -4.17 -19.15
C ILE A 570 35.55 -4.75 -19.74
N GLU A 571 36.71 -4.38 -19.22
CA GLU A 571 38.01 -4.75 -19.81
C GLU A 571 38.26 -6.27 -19.69
N VAL A 572 37.82 -6.91 -18.60
CA VAL A 572 37.87 -8.38 -18.49
C VAL A 572 37.05 -9.04 -19.61
N LEU A 573 35.89 -8.49 -19.94
CA LEU A 573 35.03 -9.01 -21.00
C LEU A 573 35.64 -8.75 -22.39
N ILE A 574 36.17 -7.55 -22.63
CA ILE A 574 36.86 -7.20 -23.88
C ILE A 574 38.05 -8.13 -24.14
N GLU A 575 38.87 -8.37 -23.12
CA GLU A 575 40.02 -9.26 -23.24
C GLU A 575 39.61 -10.70 -23.51
N GLY A 576 38.61 -11.23 -22.81
CA GLY A 576 38.10 -12.58 -23.06
C GLY A 576 37.51 -12.73 -24.48
N MET A 577 36.78 -11.73 -24.97
CA MET A 577 36.27 -11.72 -26.35
C MET A 577 37.40 -11.59 -27.38
N ARG A 578 38.47 -10.84 -27.08
CA ARG A 578 39.67 -10.75 -27.92
C ARG A 578 40.39 -12.10 -28.02
N MET A 579 40.52 -12.82 -26.90
CA MET A 579 41.08 -14.18 -26.86
C MET A 579 40.28 -15.15 -27.75
N ALA A 580 38.95 -15.01 -27.80
CA ALA A 580 38.06 -15.80 -28.65
C ALA A 580 38.09 -15.41 -30.14
N GLY A 581 38.81 -14.36 -30.51
CA GLY A 581 39.01 -13.92 -31.90
C GLY A 581 38.13 -12.76 -32.36
N MET A 582 37.43 -12.07 -31.46
CA MET A 582 36.65 -10.88 -31.80
C MET A 582 37.57 -9.71 -32.19
N ARG A 583 37.24 -9.02 -33.29
CA ARG A 583 38.10 -7.98 -33.88
C ARG A 583 37.82 -6.58 -33.29
N MET A 584 38.87 -5.76 -33.21
CA MET A 584 38.76 -4.30 -33.10
C MET A 584 38.67 -3.74 -34.53
N PHE A 585 37.55 -3.15 -34.94
CA PHE A 585 37.47 -2.41 -36.20
C PHE A 585 37.13 -0.95 -35.92
N GLY A 586 38.06 -0.04 -36.24
CA GLY A 586 37.86 1.41 -36.36
C GLY A 586 37.63 2.20 -35.06
N ASP A 587 38.60 3.05 -34.73
CA ASP A 587 38.37 4.26 -33.91
C ASP A 587 37.48 5.25 -34.66
#